data_AF-A0A6M4ATY4-F1
#
_entry.id   AF-A0A6M4ATY4-F1
#
_cell.length_a   1.000
_cell.length_b   1.000
_cell.length_c   1.000
_cell.angle_alpha   90.00
_cell.angle_beta   90.00
_cell.angle_gamma   90.00
#
_symmetry.space_group_name_H-M   'P 1'
#
loop_
_entity.id
_entity.type
_entity.pdbx_description
1 polymer ?
#
loop_
_entity_poly.entity_id
_entity_poly.type
_entity_poly.pdbx_seq_one_letter_code
_entity_poly.pdbx_strand_id
1 'polypeptide(L)'
;MSARRLFALVGCSLASTACAHAQVPEPVQGERTVYELRVTGYGSRSQGVRGVLFDAAGQEIAEDGAGQSVDTPVGRFRYVECRHLWSVCGYFREAATVPAYPGPPVDPQKHEVVVWRLTVTGMPAPNRWQAYLFDDRMVAVGAPEGGIVLETPLGLFRTQSVSFGAVGGAGPLPEEWVNGAPAQP
;
A
#
# COMPACT_ATOMS: atom_id res chain seq x y z
N MET A 1 -16.44 -16.37 68.30
CA MET A 1 -16.57 -15.14 67.48
C MET A 1 -15.20 -14.47 67.44
N SER A 2 -14.48 -14.59 66.33
CA SER A 2 -13.09 -14.15 66.18
C SER A 2 -12.99 -13.00 65.17
N ALA A 3 -12.06 -12.09 65.47
CA ALA A 3 -11.86 -10.77 64.89
C ALA A 3 -11.23 -10.75 63.49
N ARG A 4 -11.32 -9.62 62.78
CA ARG A 4 -10.20 -8.68 62.49
C ARG A 4 -10.56 -7.62 61.43
N ARG A 5 -10.16 -6.38 61.73
CA ARG A 5 -10.01 -5.25 60.79
C ARG A 5 -8.86 -5.52 59.81
N LEU A 6 -8.84 -4.90 58.63
CA LEU A 6 -7.71 -4.07 58.14
C LEU A 6 -7.97 -3.48 56.72
N PHE A 7 -7.73 -2.17 56.64
CA PHE A 7 -7.02 -1.38 55.62
C PHE A 7 -7.54 -1.12 54.20
N ALA A 8 -7.44 0.17 53.88
CA ALA A 8 -7.66 0.83 52.59
C ALA A 8 -6.54 0.55 51.59
N LEU A 9 -6.86 0.67 50.29
CA LEU A 9 -5.90 1.03 49.26
C LEU A 9 -6.52 2.04 48.29
N VAL A 10 -5.97 3.25 48.34
CA VAL A 10 -6.00 4.28 47.29
C VAL A 10 -5.30 3.72 46.05
N GLY A 11 -5.88 3.92 44.87
CA GLY A 11 -5.32 3.43 43.61
C GLY A 11 -5.64 4.34 42.42
N CYS A 12 -4.91 5.46 42.35
CA CYS A 12 -4.37 6.09 41.13
C CYS A 12 -5.19 5.96 39.82
N SER A 13 -6.05 6.93 39.54
CA SER A 13 -6.54 7.18 38.17
C SER A 13 -5.46 7.92 37.38
N LEU A 14 -4.55 7.18 36.76
CA LEU A 14 -3.67 7.74 35.73
C LEU A 14 -4.46 7.79 34.43
N ALA A 15 -4.75 9.02 33.99
CA ALA A 15 -5.18 9.31 32.64
C ALA A 15 -4.05 8.92 31.68
N SER A 16 -4.13 7.72 31.12
CA SER A 16 -3.28 7.33 29.99
C SER A 16 -3.81 8.03 28.74
N THR A 17 -3.22 9.20 28.44
CA THR A 17 -3.17 9.71 27.07
C THR A 17 -2.32 8.73 26.27
N ALA A 18 -2.95 7.64 25.81
CA ALA A 18 -2.29 6.70 24.92
C ALA A 18 -2.02 7.46 23.62
N CYS A 19 -0.73 7.65 23.31
CA CYS A 19 -0.28 8.00 21.99
C CYS A 19 -1.00 7.07 21.01
N ALA A 20 -1.83 7.64 20.15
CA ALA A 20 -2.35 6.97 18.97
C ALA A 20 -1.14 6.66 18.07
N HIS A 21 -0.44 5.57 18.38
CA HIS A 21 0.32 4.85 17.38
C HIS A 21 -0.71 4.51 16.32
N ALA A 22 -0.50 4.97 15.09
CA ALA A 22 -1.28 4.54 13.95
C ALA A 22 -1.17 3.01 13.91
N GLN A 23 -2.16 2.34 14.50
CA GLN A 23 -2.25 0.89 14.47
C GLN A 23 -2.44 0.56 13.00
N VAL A 24 -1.51 -0.21 12.45
CA VAL A 24 -1.75 -0.91 11.19
C VAL A 24 -3.11 -1.58 11.37
N PRO A 25 -4.14 -1.27 10.56
CA PRO A 25 -5.43 -1.92 10.70
C PRO A 25 -5.19 -3.42 10.61
N GLU A 26 -5.64 -4.18 11.61
CA GLU A 26 -5.60 -5.63 11.50
C GLU A 26 -6.36 -6.00 10.22
N PRO A 27 -5.82 -6.91 9.38
CA PRO A 27 -6.47 -7.28 8.14
C PRO A 27 -7.90 -7.72 8.45
N VAL A 28 -8.87 -6.99 7.89
CA VAL A 28 -10.28 -7.26 8.13
C VAL A 28 -10.56 -8.66 7.60
N GLN A 29 -11.35 -9.46 8.32
CA GLN A 29 -11.66 -10.82 7.89
C GLN A 29 -12.25 -10.80 6.46
N GLY A 30 -11.58 -11.44 5.50
CA GLY A 30 -11.94 -11.40 4.08
C GLY A 30 -11.26 -10.29 3.25
N GLU A 31 -10.29 -9.58 3.81
CA GLU A 31 -9.37 -8.70 3.11
C GLU A 31 -8.29 -9.52 2.39
N ARG A 32 -8.07 -9.25 1.10
CA ARG A 32 -6.99 -9.85 0.32
C ARG A 32 -6.18 -8.78 -0.39
N THR A 33 -4.87 -8.92 -0.40
CA THR A 33 -4.01 -8.12 -1.27
C THR A 33 -4.29 -8.46 -2.72
N VAL A 34 -4.39 -7.45 -3.57
CA VAL A 34 -4.53 -7.61 -5.03
C VAL A 34 -3.28 -7.12 -5.73
N TYR A 35 -2.67 -6.05 -5.22
CA TYR A 35 -1.53 -5.42 -5.85
C TYR A 35 -0.62 -4.75 -4.83
N GLU A 36 0.68 -4.81 -5.08
CA GLU A 36 1.69 -4.00 -4.41
C GLU A 36 2.57 -3.27 -5.42
N LEU A 37 2.97 -2.06 -5.07
CA LEU A 37 4.11 -1.37 -5.67
C LEU A 37 5.18 -1.22 -4.59
N ARG A 38 6.37 -1.76 -4.82
CA ARG A 38 7.45 -1.79 -3.81
C ARG A 38 8.79 -1.30 -4.35
N VAL A 39 9.52 -0.55 -3.54
CA VAL A 39 10.92 -0.23 -3.80
C VAL A 39 11.76 -1.47 -3.55
N THR A 40 12.61 -1.83 -4.49
CA THR A 40 13.61 -2.89 -4.32
C THR A 40 14.96 -2.25 -4.05
N GLY A 41 15.80 -2.86 -3.21
CA GLY A 41 17.16 -2.35 -2.96
C GLY A 41 17.21 -0.93 -2.39
N TYR A 42 16.25 -0.57 -1.53
CA TYR A 42 16.13 0.75 -0.90
C TYR A 42 17.47 1.24 -0.31
N GLY A 43 17.80 2.51 -0.57
CA GLY A 43 19.04 3.15 -0.10
C GLY A 43 20.33 2.65 -0.78
N SER A 44 20.22 1.86 -1.85
CA SER A 44 21.37 1.30 -2.58
C SER A 44 21.45 1.77 -4.03
N ARG A 45 22.60 1.54 -4.68
CA ARG A 45 22.77 1.79 -6.12
C ARG A 45 21.91 0.89 -7.01
N SER A 46 21.38 -0.19 -6.45
CA SER A 46 20.48 -1.14 -7.12
C SER A 46 19.01 -0.85 -6.82
N GLN A 47 18.70 0.37 -6.35
CA GLN A 47 17.32 0.75 -6.05
C GLN A 47 16.46 0.71 -7.32
N GLY A 48 15.32 0.02 -7.24
CA GLY A 48 14.35 -0.11 -8.33
C GLY A 48 12.92 -0.08 -7.78
N VAL A 49 11.95 -0.28 -8.67
CA VAL A 49 10.52 -0.34 -8.30
C VAL A 49 9.90 -1.56 -8.96
N ARG A 50 9.16 -2.36 -8.17
CA ARG A 50 8.51 -3.57 -8.65
C ARG A 50 7.02 -3.53 -8.38
N GLY A 51 6.23 -3.70 -9.45
CA GLY A 51 4.79 -3.97 -9.37
C GLY A 51 4.50 -5.46 -9.25
N VAL A 52 3.61 -5.84 -8.33
CA VAL A 52 3.38 -7.24 -7.93
C VAL A 52 1.89 -7.48 -7.86
N LEU A 53 1.41 -8.48 -8.59
CA LEU A 53 0.02 -8.90 -8.53
C LEU A 53 -0.13 -10.14 -7.66
N PHE A 54 -1.28 -10.21 -7.00
CA PHE A 54 -1.68 -11.34 -6.19
C PHE A 54 -2.95 -11.97 -6.75
N ASP A 55 -3.00 -13.30 -6.78
CA ASP A 55 -4.16 -14.05 -7.19
C ASP A 55 -5.28 -14.04 -6.14
N ALA A 56 -6.34 -14.79 -6.38
CA ALA A 56 -7.46 -14.89 -5.43
C ALA A 56 -7.09 -15.63 -4.12
N ALA A 57 -6.04 -16.45 -4.13
CA ALA A 57 -5.52 -17.15 -2.97
C ALA A 57 -4.48 -16.32 -2.19
N GLY A 58 -4.12 -15.13 -2.68
CA GLY A 58 -3.10 -14.26 -2.09
C GLY A 58 -1.67 -14.68 -2.43
N GLN A 59 -1.48 -15.49 -3.48
CA GLN A 59 -0.15 -15.84 -4.00
C GLN A 59 0.28 -14.82 -5.06
N GLU A 60 1.58 -14.49 -5.08
CA GLU A 60 2.13 -13.65 -6.16
C GLU A 60 1.95 -14.35 -7.50
N ILE A 61 1.37 -13.66 -8.48
CA ILE A 61 1.25 -14.15 -9.85
C ILE A 61 2.65 -14.19 -10.46
N ALA A 62 2.99 -15.33 -11.08
CA ALA A 62 4.29 -15.54 -11.69
C ALA A 62 4.57 -14.52 -12.81
N GLU A 63 5.86 -14.32 -13.08
CA GLU A 63 6.32 -13.44 -14.14
C GLU A 63 6.17 -14.16 -15.49
N ASP A 64 5.07 -13.90 -16.20
CA ASP A 64 4.72 -14.70 -17.39
C ASP A 64 5.30 -14.15 -18.71
N GLY A 65 6.40 -13.39 -18.63
CA GLY A 65 7.09 -12.83 -19.79
C GLY A 65 6.53 -11.48 -20.28
N ALA A 66 7.38 -10.72 -20.98
CA ALA A 66 7.11 -9.33 -21.37
C ALA A 66 5.80 -9.18 -22.18
N GLY A 67 4.93 -8.25 -21.77
CA GLY A 67 3.72 -7.88 -22.50
C GLY A 67 2.48 -8.72 -22.21
N GLN A 68 2.56 -9.76 -21.37
CA GLN A 68 1.37 -10.46 -20.91
C GLN A 68 0.52 -9.56 -20.00
N SER A 69 -0.80 -9.68 -20.15
CA SER A 69 -1.76 -8.89 -19.39
C SER A 69 -2.64 -9.76 -18.49
N VAL A 70 -2.90 -9.26 -17.29
CA VAL A 70 -3.75 -9.90 -16.28
C VAL A 70 -4.91 -8.97 -15.95
N ASP A 71 -6.13 -9.49 -16.08
CA ASP A 71 -7.35 -8.79 -15.68
C ASP A 71 -7.64 -9.01 -14.20
N THR A 72 -7.87 -7.91 -13.48
CA THR A 72 -8.22 -7.93 -12.06
C THR A 72 -9.46 -7.07 -11.81
N PRO A 73 -10.13 -7.21 -10.64
CA PRO A 73 -11.23 -6.32 -10.28
C PRO A 73 -10.87 -4.83 -10.21
N VAL A 74 -9.58 -4.49 -10.12
CA VAL A 74 -9.08 -3.10 -10.03
C VAL A 74 -8.46 -2.58 -11.34
N GLY A 75 -8.54 -3.38 -12.41
CA GLY A 75 -8.10 -3.03 -13.76
C GLY A 75 -7.23 -4.10 -14.42
N ARG A 76 -6.81 -3.82 -15.65
CA ARG A 76 -5.86 -4.63 -16.42
C ARG A 76 -4.43 -4.19 -16.14
N PHE A 77 -3.54 -5.17 -16.00
CA PHE A 77 -2.12 -4.96 -15.73
C PHE A 77 -1.29 -5.66 -16.78
N ARG A 78 -0.24 -5.00 -17.27
CA ARG A 78 0.76 -5.58 -18.17
C ARG A 78 2.06 -5.86 -17.44
N TYR A 79 2.71 -6.97 -17.76
CA TYR A 79 4.03 -7.29 -17.24
C TYR A 79 5.12 -6.56 -18.04
N VAL A 80 5.98 -5.86 -17.31
CA VAL A 80 7.21 -5.20 -17.78
C VAL A 80 8.40 -6.00 -17.25
N GLU A 81 9.25 -6.48 -18.16
CA GLU A 81 10.40 -7.33 -17.83
C GLU A 81 11.42 -6.65 -16.91
N CYS A 82 11.87 -7.38 -15.89
CA CYS A 82 12.94 -6.95 -14.99
C CYS A 82 14.32 -7.24 -15.60
N ARG A 83 14.92 -6.25 -16.27
CA ARG A 83 16.25 -6.41 -16.91
C ARG A 83 17.43 -6.26 -15.95
N HIS A 84 17.28 -5.41 -14.95
CA HIS A 84 18.30 -5.07 -13.96
C HIS A 84 17.68 -4.91 -12.57
N LEU A 85 18.49 -5.03 -11.51
CA LEU A 85 18.05 -4.86 -10.12
C LEU A 85 17.45 -3.46 -9.84
N TRP A 86 17.90 -2.44 -10.58
CA TRP A 86 17.42 -1.05 -10.49
C TRP A 86 16.29 -0.73 -11.48
N SER A 87 15.67 -1.74 -12.10
CA SER A 87 14.60 -1.51 -13.07
C SER A 87 13.32 -1.03 -12.39
N VAL A 88 12.51 -0.31 -13.15
CA VAL A 88 11.08 -0.20 -12.90
C VAL A 88 10.40 -1.32 -13.70
N CYS A 89 9.95 -2.38 -13.03
CA CYS A 89 9.50 -3.62 -13.68
C CYS A 89 8.39 -4.34 -12.89
N GLY A 90 7.94 -5.49 -13.39
CA GLY A 90 6.80 -6.24 -12.85
C GLY A 90 5.48 -5.83 -13.49
N TYR A 91 4.37 -6.07 -12.80
CA TYR A 91 3.04 -5.78 -13.32
C TYR A 91 2.67 -4.31 -13.10
N PHE A 92 2.28 -3.59 -14.15
CA PHE A 92 1.78 -2.22 -14.04
C PHE A 92 0.41 -2.10 -14.68
N ARG A 93 -0.48 -1.33 -14.05
CA ARG A 93 -1.82 -1.04 -14.58
C ARG A 93 -1.69 -0.35 -15.94
N GLU A 94 -2.35 -0.86 -16.98
CA GLU A 94 -2.17 -0.37 -18.35
C GLU A 94 -2.62 1.08 -18.55
N ALA A 95 -3.66 1.50 -17.81
CA ALA A 95 -4.15 2.88 -17.83
C ALA A 95 -3.30 3.84 -16.99
N ALA A 96 -2.24 3.35 -16.33
CA ALA A 96 -1.33 4.17 -15.54
C ALA A 96 0.02 4.31 -16.25
N THR A 97 0.63 5.48 -16.09
CA THR A 97 2.03 5.68 -16.49
C THR A 97 2.92 4.87 -15.56
N VAL A 98 3.86 4.10 -16.11
CA VAL A 98 4.87 3.43 -15.28
C VAL A 98 5.70 4.51 -14.58
N PRO A 99 5.90 4.47 -13.25
CA PRO A 99 6.67 5.49 -12.55
C PRO A 99 8.04 5.68 -13.21
N ALA A 100 8.43 6.94 -13.44
CA ALA A 100 9.81 7.22 -13.80
C ALA A 100 10.72 6.83 -12.62
N TYR A 101 11.89 6.29 -12.94
CA TYR A 101 12.92 5.90 -11.97
C TYR A 101 13.03 6.93 -10.81
N PRO A 102 13.02 6.50 -9.53
CA PRO A 102 12.83 7.38 -8.38
C PRO A 102 14.01 8.30 -8.02
N GLY A 103 14.92 8.57 -8.95
CA GLY A 103 16.09 9.40 -8.70
C GLY A 103 17.15 8.69 -7.85
N PRO A 104 18.14 9.44 -7.31
CA PRO A 104 19.29 8.88 -6.61
C PRO A 104 18.89 8.09 -5.35
N PRO A 105 19.78 7.24 -4.82
CA PRO A 105 19.52 6.47 -3.59
C PRO A 105 19.03 7.39 -2.49
N VAL A 106 17.91 7.01 -1.88
CA VAL A 106 17.28 7.73 -0.77
C VAL A 106 18.24 7.73 0.42
N ASP A 107 18.22 8.83 1.19
CA ASP A 107 18.91 8.89 2.47
C ASP A 107 18.40 7.77 3.40
N PRO A 108 19.23 6.77 3.75
CA PRO A 108 18.79 5.63 4.55
C PRO A 108 18.42 6.02 5.99
N GLN A 109 18.66 7.27 6.42
CA GLN A 109 18.20 7.79 7.72
C GLN A 109 16.79 8.39 7.66
N LYS A 110 16.21 8.56 6.47
CA LYS A 110 14.81 8.94 6.31
C LYS A 110 13.97 7.67 6.17
N HIS A 111 12.98 7.53 7.05
CA HIS A 111 11.93 6.53 6.88
C HIS A 111 10.99 7.04 5.79
N GLU A 112 11.14 6.52 4.57
CA GLU A 112 10.30 6.87 3.44
C GLU A 112 9.34 5.75 3.10
N VAL A 113 8.26 6.10 2.40
CA VAL A 113 7.30 5.12 1.90
C VAL A 113 7.96 4.27 0.82
N VAL A 114 8.10 2.97 1.08
CA VAL A 114 8.71 2.01 0.15
C VAL A 114 7.74 0.94 -0.33
N VAL A 115 6.57 0.81 0.30
CA VAL A 115 5.49 -0.08 -0.21
C VAL A 115 4.18 0.68 -0.25
N TRP A 116 3.49 0.56 -1.38
CA TRP A 116 2.07 0.83 -1.50
C TRP A 116 1.34 -0.48 -1.72
N ARG A 117 0.30 -0.75 -0.93
CA ARG A 117 -0.50 -1.98 -1.00
C ARG A 117 -1.95 -1.63 -1.26
N LEU A 118 -2.55 -2.34 -2.22
CA LEU A 118 -3.97 -2.29 -2.51
C LEU A 118 -4.62 -3.62 -2.12
N THR A 119 -5.61 -3.55 -1.24
CA THR A 119 -6.40 -4.69 -0.80
C THR A 119 -7.84 -4.55 -1.24
N VAL A 120 -8.56 -5.67 -1.28
CA VAL A 120 -10.01 -5.72 -1.48
C VAL A 120 -10.67 -6.57 -0.41
N THR A 121 -11.84 -6.15 0.06
CA THR A 121 -12.69 -6.85 1.02
C THR A 121 -14.04 -7.19 0.39
N GLY A 122 -14.73 -8.18 0.95
CA GLY A 122 -16.17 -8.40 0.71
C GLY A 122 -16.53 -9.26 -0.49
N MET A 123 -15.88 -10.41 -0.70
CA MET A 123 -16.38 -11.43 -1.64
C MET A 123 -17.20 -12.52 -0.89
N PRO A 124 -18.52 -12.66 -1.15
CA PRO A 124 -19.34 -11.87 -2.07
C PRO A 124 -19.84 -10.54 -1.45
N ALA A 125 -20.08 -9.56 -2.34
CA ALA A 125 -20.38 -8.14 -2.19
C ALA A 125 -20.83 -7.53 -0.82
N PRO A 126 -20.56 -6.21 -0.58
CA PRO A 126 -19.99 -5.25 -1.52
C PRO A 126 -18.45 -5.27 -1.52
N ASN A 127 -17.88 -5.43 -2.72
CA ASN A 127 -16.44 -5.35 -2.92
C ASN A 127 -15.97 -3.93 -2.60
N ARG A 128 -15.12 -3.79 -1.58
CA ARG A 128 -14.46 -2.51 -1.29
C ARG A 128 -12.96 -2.64 -1.42
N TRP A 129 -12.32 -1.67 -2.05
CA TRP A 129 -10.86 -1.58 -2.02
C TRP A 129 -10.40 -0.64 -0.91
N GLN A 130 -9.24 -0.93 -0.35
CA GLN A 130 -8.52 -0.08 0.59
C GLN A 130 -7.06 -0.05 0.17
N ALA A 131 -6.40 1.09 0.36
CA ALA A 131 -4.99 1.23 0.04
C ALA A 131 -4.21 1.72 1.26
N TYR A 132 -2.95 1.32 1.36
CA TYR A 132 -2.06 1.65 2.46
C TYR A 132 -0.65 1.96 1.95
N LEU A 133 0.04 2.85 2.64
CA LEU A 133 1.44 3.16 2.43
C LEU A 133 2.23 2.62 3.62
N PHE A 134 3.43 2.09 3.38
CA PHE A 134 4.31 1.57 4.42
C PHE A 134 5.72 2.10 4.25
N ASP A 135 6.37 2.38 5.38
CA ASP A 135 7.77 2.76 5.44
C ASP A 135 8.71 1.55 5.25
N ASP A 136 10.02 1.80 5.27
CA ASP A 136 11.08 0.78 5.14
C ASP A 136 11.07 -0.29 6.25
N ARG A 137 10.37 -0.03 7.35
CA ARG A 137 10.16 -0.96 8.47
C ARG A 137 8.81 -1.65 8.39
N MET A 138 8.10 -1.48 7.27
CA MET A 138 6.73 -1.98 7.06
C MET A 138 5.72 -1.44 8.07
N VAL A 139 5.95 -0.24 8.61
CA VAL A 139 5.00 0.47 9.46
C VAL A 139 4.07 1.27 8.56
N ALA A 140 2.75 1.17 8.78
CA ALA A 140 1.77 1.93 8.01
C ALA A 140 2.00 3.44 8.21
N VAL A 141 2.19 4.13 7.10
CA VAL A 141 2.26 5.59 7.04
C VAL A 141 0.83 6.10 6.86
N GLY A 142 0.44 7.06 7.70
CA GLY A 142 -0.88 7.69 7.60
C GLY A 142 -1.12 8.23 6.19
N ALA A 143 -2.37 8.12 5.72
CA ALA A 143 -2.73 8.64 4.41
C ALA A 143 -2.60 10.17 4.40
N PRO A 144 -2.12 10.80 3.32
CA PRO A 144 -2.06 12.25 3.23
C PRO A 144 -3.48 12.84 3.33
N GLU A 145 -3.75 13.64 4.35
CA GLU A 145 -5.06 14.27 4.57
C GLU A 145 -5.23 15.56 3.75
N GLY A 146 -6.47 16.04 3.63
CA GLY A 146 -6.74 17.39 3.11
C GLY A 146 -6.39 17.63 1.64
N GLY A 147 -6.27 16.58 0.82
CA GLY A 147 -5.92 16.71 -0.60
C GLY A 147 -4.44 17.02 -0.83
N ILE A 148 -3.58 16.81 0.16
CA ILE A 148 -2.12 16.93 0.00
C ILE A 148 -1.60 15.79 -0.89
N VAL A 149 -0.63 16.12 -1.74
CA VAL A 149 0.14 15.13 -2.50
C VAL A 149 1.36 14.73 -1.68
N LEU A 150 1.52 13.44 -1.42
CA LEU A 150 2.69 12.87 -0.81
C LEU A 150 3.67 12.41 -1.89
N GLU A 151 4.85 13.01 -1.94
CA GLU A 151 5.95 12.56 -2.79
C GLU A 151 6.69 11.41 -2.11
N THR A 152 6.91 10.33 -2.85
CA THR A 152 7.58 9.12 -2.36
C THR A 152 8.50 8.56 -3.45
N PRO A 153 9.43 7.65 -3.11
CA PRO A 153 10.17 6.86 -4.10
C PRO A 153 9.28 5.97 -4.99
N LEU A 154 8.00 5.81 -4.68
CA LEU A 154 7.04 5.07 -5.50
C LEU A 154 6.27 5.98 -6.47
N GLY A 155 6.47 7.30 -6.39
CA GLY A 155 5.70 8.31 -7.12
C GLY A 155 4.89 9.21 -6.20
N LEU A 156 3.98 9.97 -6.80
CA LEU A 156 3.09 10.91 -6.11
C LEU A 156 1.82 10.20 -5.67
N PHE A 157 1.43 10.37 -4.40
CA PHE A 157 0.22 9.77 -3.84
C PHE A 157 -0.75 10.84 -3.35
N ARG A 158 -2.03 10.59 -3.56
CA ARG A 158 -3.12 11.41 -3.00
C ARG A 158 -4.21 10.52 -2.43
N THR A 159 -4.75 10.89 -1.28
CA THR A 159 -5.93 10.21 -0.73
C THR A 159 -7.16 10.54 -1.55
N GLN A 160 -7.81 9.53 -2.11
CA GLN A 160 -8.98 9.69 -2.95
C GLN A 160 -9.98 8.56 -2.74
N SER A 161 -11.23 8.84 -3.11
CA SER A 161 -12.30 7.85 -3.20
C SER A 161 -12.67 7.67 -4.66
N VAL A 162 -12.44 6.47 -5.20
CA VAL A 162 -12.74 6.14 -6.61
C VAL A 162 -13.36 4.75 -6.69
N SER A 163 -14.00 4.46 -7.83
CA SER A 163 -14.49 3.13 -8.16
C SER A 163 -13.70 2.54 -9.32
N PHE A 164 -13.19 1.33 -9.13
CA PHE A 164 -12.64 0.52 -10.21
C PHE A 164 -13.73 -0.46 -10.67
N GLY A 165 -14.47 -0.08 -11.72
CA GLY A 165 -15.66 -0.83 -12.13
C GLY A 165 -16.69 -0.90 -10.99
N ALA A 166 -16.99 -2.09 -10.50
CA ALA A 166 -17.95 -2.33 -9.41
C ALA A 166 -17.33 -2.26 -7.99
N VAL A 167 -16.01 -2.05 -7.87
CA VAL A 167 -15.30 -2.03 -6.58
C VAL A 167 -15.06 -0.56 -6.18
N GLY A 168 -15.79 -0.07 -5.18
CA GLY A 168 -15.64 1.28 -4.64
C GLY A 168 -14.79 1.29 -3.38
N GLY A 169 -13.99 2.33 -3.17
CA GLY A 169 -13.07 2.37 -2.02
C GLY A 169 -12.43 3.72 -1.82
N ALA A 170 -11.57 3.82 -0.82
CA ALA A 170 -10.83 5.03 -0.51
C ALA A 170 -9.43 4.70 0.01
N GLY A 171 -8.49 5.61 -0.22
CA GLY A 171 -7.13 5.48 0.28
C GLY A 171 -6.12 6.28 -0.54
N PRO A 172 -4.84 6.25 -0.15
CA PRO A 172 -3.76 6.79 -0.97
C PRO A 172 -3.69 6.02 -2.29
N LEU A 173 -3.89 6.72 -3.40
CA LEU A 173 -3.68 6.18 -4.75
C LEU A 173 -2.54 6.93 -5.43
N PRO A 174 -1.76 6.24 -6.28
CA PRO A 174 -0.83 6.93 -7.16
C PRO A 174 -1.59 7.92 -8.05
N GLU A 175 -1.07 9.13 -8.24
CA GLU A 175 -1.76 10.16 -9.03
C GLU A 175 -2.04 9.70 -10.47
N GLU A 176 -1.15 8.87 -11.04
CA GLU A 176 -1.31 8.32 -12.38
C GLU A 176 -2.46 7.30 -12.49
N TRP A 177 -2.93 6.71 -11.39
CA TRP A 177 -4.11 5.84 -11.39
C TRP A 177 -5.41 6.62 -11.47
N VAL A 178 -5.38 7.89 -11.06
CA VAL A 178 -6.53 8.79 -11.02
C VAL A 178 -6.62 9.59 -12.32
N ASN A 179 -5.48 10.13 -12.77
CA ASN A 179 -5.40 10.98 -13.96
C ASN A 179 -5.21 10.18 -15.27
N GLY A 180 -4.97 8.87 -15.15
CA GLY A 180 -4.81 7.94 -16.26
C GLY A 180 -6.12 7.65 -17.00
N ALA A 181 -6.58 8.60 -17.81
CA ALA A 181 -7.26 8.22 -19.05
C ALA A 181 -6.28 7.41 -19.90
N PRO A 182 -6.73 6.36 -20.62
CA PRO A 182 -5.83 5.57 -21.46
C PRO A 182 -5.08 6.50 -22.41
N ALA A 183 -3.75 6.37 -22.48
CA ALA A 183 -3.01 6.88 -23.61
C ALA A 183 -3.59 6.19 -24.85
N GLN A 184 -4.43 6.91 -25.60
CA GLN A 184 -4.94 6.44 -26.88
C GLN A 184 -3.77 6.26 -27.86
N PRO A 185 -3.88 5.30 -28.81
CA PRO A 185 -2.76 4.78 -29.62
C PRO A 185 -2.00 5.84 -30.41
#